data_AF-A0A1I3HUN8-F1
#
_entry.id   AF-A0A1I3HUN8-F1
#
_cell.length_a   1.000
_cell.length_b   1.000
_cell.length_c   1.000
_cell.angle_alpha   90.00
_cell.angle_beta   90.00
_cell.angle_gamma   90.00
#
_symmetry.space_group_name_H-M   'P 1'
#
loop_
_entity.id
_entity.type
_entity.pdbx_description
1 polymer ?
#
loop_
_entity_poly.entity_id
_entity_poly.type
_entity_poly.pdbx_seq_one_letter_code
_entity_poly.pdbx_strand_id
1 'polypeptide(L)'
;MTAHAPLAHALAPGDELAERLRAVVAGFGLPFGAERSVKLRAGEARHGRALFSLALGPDPRGQLLAAAEALGAPQAAVAPLLPWAGAASHLHVGAEPPATAKLYLEFAAPPPRRADLVFLAAKWRVDGAAPRALATYSRRDEPLESLLARLAPAPLHAPLRALAARTQTPPRALEVAEPPSPRLSLDLNVYDADLTLAEAAAEIRALHAALSAPGADALLAAHGAEPLGHVAAGVSRDGAPFATIYFGGGPG
;
A
#
# COMPACT_ATOMS: atom_id res chain seq x y z
N MET A 1 17.48 6.78 -20.94
CA MET A 1 16.11 6.88 -20.40
C MET A 1 15.20 6.02 -21.26
N THR A 2 15.13 4.73 -20.98
CA THR A 2 14.17 3.81 -21.58
C THR A 2 12.88 3.91 -20.77
N ALA A 3 11.84 4.49 -21.37
CA ALA A 3 10.49 4.42 -20.81
C ALA A 3 10.07 2.95 -20.83
N HIS A 4 10.03 2.32 -19.66
CA HIS A 4 9.45 0.99 -19.52
C HIS A 4 7.94 1.09 -19.77
N ALA A 5 7.45 0.29 -20.71
CA ALA A 5 6.02 0.18 -20.96
C ALA A 5 5.30 -0.29 -19.67
N PRO A 6 4.17 0.32 -19.27
CA PRO A 6 3.45 -0.12 -18.09
C PRO A 6 2.94 -1.55 -18.32
N LEU A 7 3.44 -2.50 -17.52
CA LEU A 7 2.93 -3.87 -17.45
C LEU A 7 1.52 -3.80 -16.82
N ALA A 8 0.51 -3.60 -17.67
CA ALA A 8 -0.89 -3.69 -17.27
C ALA A 8 -1.27 -5.16 -17.06
N HIS A 9 -0.93 -5.73 -15.90
CA HIS A 9 -1.37 -7.07 -15.53
C HIS A 9 -2.86 -7.08 -15.17
N ALA A 10 -3.58 -8.10 -15.64
CA ALA A 10 -5.01 -8.28 -15.38
C ALA A 10 -5.27 -8.58 -13.89
N LEU A 11 -6.24 -7.89 -13.31
CA LEU A 11 -6.85 -8.25 -12.03
C LEU A 11 -7.69 -9.54 -12.20
N ALA A 12 -7.89 -10.28 -11.12
CA ALA A 12 -8.77 -11.44 -11.15
C ALA A 12 -10.21 -10.99 -11.48
N PRO A 13 -10.91 -11.63 -12.45
CA PRO A 13 -12.30 -11.31 -12.76
C PRO A 13 -13.21 -11.48 -11.54
N GLY A 14 -14.12 -10.52 -11.30
CA GLY A 14 -15.19 -10.63 -10.30
C GLY A 14 -15.12 -9.67 -9.11
N ASP A 15 -14.07 -8.86 -8.99
CA ASP A 15 -14.01 -7.79 -7.98
C ASP A 15 -14.48 -6.46 -8.58
N GLU A 16 -15.79 -6.21 -8.51
CA GLU A 16 -16.47 -5.05 -9.12
C GLU A 16 -15.81 -3.71 -8.72
N LEU A 17 -15.32 -3.60 -7.48
CA LEU A 17 -14.64 -2.40 -7.02
C LEU A 17 -13.27 -2.21 -7.67
N ALA A 18 -12.52 -3.29 -7.88
CA ALA A 18 -11.21 -3.25 -8.51
C ALA A 18 -11.31 -2.94 -10.01
N GLU A 19 -12.31 -3.49 -10.70
CA GLU A 19 -12.60 -3.13 -12.10
C GLU A 19 -13.07 -1.68 -12.22
N ARG A 20 -13.93 -1.21 -11.31
CA ARG A 20 -14.33 0.20 -11.24
C ARG A 20 -13.13 1.11 -11.04
N LEU A 21 -12.20 0.77 -10.16
CA LEU A 21 -10.95 1.52 -9.97
C LEU A 21 -10.12 1.61 -11.24
N ARG A 22 -9.95 0.47 -11.92
CA ARG A 22 -9.22 0.42 -13.18
C ARG A 22 -9.86 1.33 -14.23
N ALA A 23 -11.19 1.30 -14.35
CA ALA A 23 -11.93 2.16 -15.27
C ALA A 23 -11.75 3.65 -14.93
N VAL A 24 -11.78 4.02 -13.64
CA VAL A 24 -11.54 5.39 -13.18
C VAL A 24 -10.15 5.87 -13.60
N VAL A 25 -9.11 5.08 -13.32
CA VAL A 25 -7.73 5.46 -13.63
C VAL A 25 -7.49 5.50 -15.14
N ALA A 26 -8.03 4.53 -15.89
CA ALA A 26 -7.97 4.54 -17.35
C ALA A 26 -8.70 5.75 -17.96
N GLY A 27 -9.79 6.21 -17.34
CA GLY A 27 -10.55 7.39 -17.77
C GLY A 27 -9.75 8.70 -17.75
N PHE A 28 -8.65 8.77 -16.99
CA PHE A 28 -7.75 9.93 -17.03
C PHE A 28 -6.86 9.98 -18.27
N GLY A 29 -6.76 8.88 -19.04
CA GLY A 29 -5.91 8.83 -20.24
C GLY A 29 -4.41 8.95 -19.94
N LEU A 30 -3.99 8.68 -18.69
CA LEU A 30 -2.60 8.74 -18.25
C LEU A 30 -2.04 7.32 -18.05
N PRO A 31 -0.73 7.11 -18.27
CA PRO A 31 -0.08 5.88 -17.85
C PRO A 31 -0.24 5.67 -16.35
N PHE A 32 -0.47 4.42 -15.94
CA PHE A 32 -0.59 4.05 -14.54
C PHE A 32 0.11 2.73 -14.25
N GLY A 33 0.64 2.62 -13.03
CA GLY A 33 1.11 1.37 -12.45
C GLY A 33 -0.01 0.66 -11.69
N ALA A 34 0.10 -0.66 -11.57
CA ALA A 34 -0.80 -1.47 -10.76
C ALA A 34 0.01 -2.34 -9.80
N GLU A 35 -0.45 -2.45 -8.56
CA GLU A 35 0.15 -3.29 -7.54
C GLU A 35 -0.94 -4.09 -6.82
N ARG A 36 -0.61 -5.32 -6.46
CA ARG A 36 -1.46 -6.22 -5.68
C ARG A 36 -0.93 -6.35 -4.26
N SER A 37 -1.80 -6.73 -3.34
CA SER A 37 -1.34 -7.13 -2.02
C SER A 37 -2.17 -8.23 -1.38
N VAL A 38 -1.52 -8.96 -0.47
CA VAL A 38 -2.19 -9.85 0.49
C VAL A 38 -1.99 -9.29 1.88
N LYS A 39 -3.08 -9.12 2.62
CA LYS A 39 -3.03 -8.70 4.02
C LYS A 39 -3.24 -9.90 4.94
N LEU A 40 -2.28 -10.12 5.82
CA LEU A 40 -2.26 -11.18 6.80
C LEU A 40 -2.71 -10.65 8.15
N ARG A 41 -3.53 -11.44 8.84
CA ARG A 41 -3.98 -11.25 10.22
C ARG A 41 -4.03 -12.61 10.91
N ALA A 42 -4.23 -12.62 12.22
CA ALA A 42 -4.42 -13.84 13.00
C ALA A 42 -5.47 -14.76 12.34
N GLY A 43 -5.03 -15.89 11.76
CA GLY A 43 -5.92 -16.88 11.13
C GLY A 43 -6.50 -16.49 9.76
N GLU A 44 -6.12 -15.36 9.16
CA GLU A 44 -6.73 -14.84 7.94
C GLU A 44 -5.67 -14.33 6.95
N ALA A 45 -5.80 -14.73 5.68
CA ALA A 45 -5.13 -14.08 4.55
C ALA A 45 -6.18 -13.46 3.63
N ARG A 46 -6.10 -12.13 3.46
CA ARG A 46 -7.03 -11.37 2.64
C ARG A 46 -6.38 -10.97 1.31
N HIS A 47 -6.90 -11.56 0.24
CA HIS A 47 -6.49 -11.34 -1.14
C HIS A 47 -7.37 -10.27 -1.83
N GLY A 48 -7.18 -10.07 -3.14
CA GLY A 48 -8.01 -9.17 -3.97
C GLY A 48 -7.77 -7.68 -3.74
N ARG A 49 -6.69 -7.30 -3.03
CA ARG A 49 -6.35 -5.90 -2.82
C ARG A 49 -5.57 -5.39 -4.04
N ALA A 50 -5.96 -4.24 -4.54
CA ALA A 50 -5.31 -3.58 -5.67
C ALA A 50 -5.04 -2.11 -5.36
N LEU A 51 -3.94 -1.59 -5.89
CA LEU A 51 -3.57 -0.18 -5.86
C LEU A 51 -3.15 0.23 -7.27
N PHE A 52 -3.71 1.31 -7.77
CA PHE A 52 -3.33 1.92 -9.04
C PHE A 52 -2.68 3.26 -8.79
N SER A 53 -1.57 3.53 -9.46
CA SER A 53 -0.75 4.72 -9.24
C SER A 53 -0.62 5.50 -10.54
N LEU A 54 -0.94 6.78 -10.54
CA LEU A 54 -0.76 7.65 -11.70
C LEU A 54 -0.06 8.96 -11.31
N ALA A 55 0.75 9.49 -12.22
CA ALA A 55 1.28 10.84 -12.07
C ALA A 55 0.14 11.85 -12.21
N LEU A 56 0.11 12.86 -11.34
CA LEU A 56 -0.87 13.94 -11.44
C LEU A 56 -0.46 14.90 -12.56
N GLY A 57 -1.47 15.36 -13.30
CA GLY A 57 -1.32 16.30 -14.40
C GLY A 57 -1.42 17.76 -13.93
N PRO A 58 -1.79 18.70 -14.83
CA PRO A 58 -1.87 20.12 -14.51
C PRO A 58 -3.02 20.50 -13.57
N ASP A 59 -4.02 19.62 -13.38
CA ASP A 59 -5.11 19.81 -12.40
C ASP A 59 -5.18 18.65 -11.39
N PRO A 60 -4.23 18.59 -10.42
CA PRO A 60 -4.21 17.55 -9.39
C PRO A 60 -5.50 17.51 -8.54
N ARG A 61 -6.09 18.68 -8.29
CA ARG A 61 -7.30 18.81 -7.46
C ARG A 61 -8.52 18.24 -8.19
N GLY A 62 -8.70 18.58 -9.47
CA GLY A 62 -9.78 18.03 -10.28
C GLY A 62 -9.65 16.53 -10.44
N GLN A 63 -8.44 16.01 -10.68
CA GLN A 63 -8.20 14.55 -10.76
C GLN A 63 -8.53 13.82 -9.45
N LEU A 64 -8.14 14.39 -8.30
CA LEU A 64 -8.51 13.84 -6.99
C LEU A 64 -10.02 13.82 -6.78
N LEU A 65 -10.72 14.91 -7.12
CA LEU A 65 -12.17 15.02 -6.98
C LEU A 65 -12.91 14.06 -7.91
N ALA A 66 -12.47 13.92 -9.16
CA ALA A 66 -13.03 12.99 -10.12
C ALA A 66 -12.85 11.53 -9.66
N ALA A 67 -11.66 11.16 -9.16
CA ALA A 67 -11.43 9.83 -8.60
C ALA A 67 -12.31 9.57 -7.37
N ALA A 68 -12.44 10.57 -6.49
CA ALA A 68 -13.29 10.51 -5.32
C ALA A 68 -14.77 10.29 -5.68
N GLU A 69 -15.33 11.12 -6.57
CA GLU A 69 -16.70 11.00 -7.05
C GLU A 69 -16.94 9.62 -7.68
N ALA A 70 -16.03 9.21 -8.56
CA ALA A 70 -16.15 7.95 -9.26
C ALA A 70 -16.03 6.73 -8.35
N LEU A 71 -15.55 6.88 -7.11
CA LEU A 71 -15.54 5.83 -6.08
C LEU A 71 -16.62 5.99 -5.00
N GLY A 72 -17.51 6.97 -5.15
CA GLY A 72 -18.54 7.28 -4.15
C GLY A 72 -17.91 7.71 -2.82
N ALA A 73 -16.79 8.42 -2.87
CA ALA A 73 -16.13 8.91 -1.67
C ALA A 73 -17.03 9.94 -0.98
N PRO A 74 -17.34 9.78 0.32
CA PRO A 74 -18.05 10.80 1.05
C PRO A 74 -17.17 12.06 1.13
N GLN A 75 -17.77 13.24 0.96
CA GLN A 75 -17.03 14.51 0.98
C GLN A 75 -16.11 14.63 2.20
N ALA A 76 -16.55 14.15 3.35
CA ALA A 76 -15.80 14.22 4.59
C ALA A 76 -14.57 13.29 4.65
N ALA A 77 -14.46 12.28 3.78
CA ALA A 77 -13.23 11.49 3.61
C ALA A 77 -12.21 12.20 2.70
N VAL A 78 -12.70 12.96 1.71
CA VAL A 78 -11.86 13.63 0.69
C VAL A 78 -11.39 15.01 1.17
N ALA A 79 -12.22 15.72 1.93
CA ALA A 79 -11.95 17.07 2.38
C ALA A 79 -10.56 17.26 3.03
N PRO A 80 -10.05 16.33 3.86
CA PRO A 80 -8.69 16.44 4.42
C PRO A 80 -7.56 16.37 3.39
N LEU A 81 -7.79 15.78 2.21
CA LEU A 81 -6.78 15.65 1.15
C LEU A 81 -6.70 16.92 0.27
N LEU A 82 -7.80 17.66 0.12
CA LEU A 82 -7.90 18.79 -0.81
C LEU A 82 -6.83 19.88 -0.61
N PRO A 83 -6.44 20.27 0.63
CA PRO A 83 -5.37 21.25 0.82
C PRO A 83 -4.00 20.80 0.32
N TRP A 84 -3.80 19.49 0.13
CA TRP A 84 -2.52 18.88 -0.23
C TRP A 84 -2.41 18.53 -1.71
N ALA A 85 -3.54 18.50 -2.44
CA ALA A 85 -3.59 18.03 -3.83
C ALA A 85 -2.59 18.76 -4.74
N GLY A 86 -2.45 20.08 -4.60
CA GLY A 86 -1.53 20.87 -5.44
C GLY A 86 -0.04 20.63 -5.17
N ALA A 87 0.33 19.98 -4.06
CA ALA A 87 1.70 19.61 -3.75
C ALA A 87 2.02 18.14 -4.09
N ALA A 88 0.99 17.34 -4.38
CA ALA A 88 1.14 15.93 -4.68
C ALA A 88 1.66 15.74 -6.11
N SER A 89 2.55 14.76 -6.28
CA SER A 89 3.06 14.33 -7.58
C SER A 89 2.29 13.14 -8.15
N HIS A 90 1.74 12.28 -7.29
CA HIS A 90 1.00 11.11 -7.70
C HIS A 90 -0.31 10.97 -6.91
N LEU A 91 -1.28 10.37 -7.58
CA LEU A 91 -2.52 9.90 -6.98
C LEU A 91 -2.51 8.38 -7.03
N HIS A 92 -2.77 7.76 -5.88
CA HIS A 92 -2.99 6.32 -5.82
C HIS A 92 -4.43 6.03 -5.42
N VAL A 93 -5.00 5.05 -6.09
CA VAL A 93 -6.41 4.69 -5.96
C VAL A 93 -6.48 3.21 -5.65
N GLY A 94 -7.00 2.86 -4.47
CA GLY A 94 -6.90 1.48 -3.95
C GLY A 94 -8.23 0.86 -3.55
N ALA A 95 -8.34 -0.46 -3.73
CA ALA A 95 -9.43 -1.30 -3.25
C ALA A 95 -8.93 -2.32 -2.24
N GLU A 96 -9.82 -2.63 -1.30
CA GLU A 96 -9.68 -3.77 -0.41
C GLU A 96 -11.06 -4.42 -0.23
N PRO A 97 -11.21 -5.72 -0.56
CA PRO A 97 -12.45 -6.44 -0.35
C PRO A 97 -12.91 -6.41 1.12
N PRO A 98 -14.23 -6.45 1.36
CA PRO A 98 -15.29 -6.54 0.36
C PRO A 98 -15.74 -5.19 -0.22
N ALA A 99 -15.40 -4.05 0.40
CA ALA A 99 -16.00 -2.77 0.01
C ALA A 99 -15.20 -1.54 0.49
N THR A 100 -13.88 -1.66 0.62
CA THR A 100 -13.05 -0.53 1.06
C THR A 100 -12.38 0.14 -0.12
N ALA A 101 -12.58 1.45 -0.27
CA ALA A 101 -11.86 2.29 -1.21
C ALA A 101 -10.85 3.21 -0.49
N LYS A 102 -9.81 3.62 -1.22
CA LYS A 102 -8.72 4.45 -0.70
C LYS A 102 -8.24 5.43 -1.76
N LEU A 103 -7.83 6.62 -1.31
CA LEU A 103 -7.09 7.60 -2.10
C LEU A 103 -5.82 7.96 -1.35
N TYR A 104 -4.70 8.03 -2.05
CA TYR A 104 -3.41 8.42 -1.53
C TYR A 104 -2.87 9.57 -2.37
N LEU A 105 -2.35 10.60 -1.70
CA LEU A 105 -1.50 11.60 -2.31
C LEU A 105 -0.05 11.28 -1.96
N GLU A 106 0.81 11.12 -2.95
CA GLU A 106 2.26 11.00 -2.77
C GLU A 106 2.95 12.32 -3.11
N PHE A 107 3.96 12.66 -2.32
CA PHE A 107 4.75 13.88 -2.49
C PHE A 107 6.18 13.53 -2.93
N ALA A 108 6.57 14.00 -4.13
CA ALA A 108 7.96 13.84 -4.63
C ALA A 108 8.97 14.61 -3.77
N ALA A 109 8.58 15.79 -3.28
CA ALA A 109 9.33 16.55 -2.30
C ALA A 109 8.47 16.68 -1.03
N PRO A 110 9.08 16.59 0.17
CA PRO A 110 8.32 16.76 1.40
C PRO A 110 7.61 18.12 1.43
N PRO A 111 6.32 18.16 1.81
CA PRO A 111 5.60 19.42 1.87
C PRO A 111 6.18 20.32 2.98
N PRO A 112 6.15 21.66 2.83
CA PRO A 112 6.84 22.60 3.72
C PRO A 112 6.53 22.47 5.22
N ARG A 113 5.37 21.91 5.58
CA ARG A 113 4.91 21.76 6.97
C ARG A 113 5.18 20.38 7.58
N ARG A 114 5.61 19.41 6.76
CA ARG A 114 5.84 18.01 7.16
C ARG A 114 6.97 17.44 6.32
N ALA A 115 8.20 17.74 6.72
CA ALA A 115 9.41 17.30 6.02
C ALA A 115 9.59 15.78 5.96
N ASP A 116 8.85 15.05 6.80
CA ASP A 116 8.82 13.59 6.86
C ASP A 116 7.69 12.97 6.00
N LEU A 117 6.67 13.75 5.61
CA LEU A 117 5.47 13.19 5.00
C LEU A 117 5.71 12.77 3.55
N VAL A 118 5.46 11.50 3.29
CA VAL A 118 5.55 10.89 1.96
C VAL A 118 4.17 10.67 1.36
N PHE A 119 3.24 10.10 2.14
CA PHE A 119 1.87 9.89 1.69
C PHE A 119 0.85 10.41 2.69
N LEU A 120 -0.26 10.92 2.16
CA LEU A 120 -1.48 11.18 2.90
C LEU A 120 -2.62 10.37 2.28
N ALA A 121 -3.28 9.53 3.07
CA ALA A 121 -4.26 8.58 2.56
C ALA A 121 -5.61 8.66 3.27
N ALA A 122 -6.69 8.77 2.50
CA ALA A 122 -8.05 8.60 2.99
C ALA A 122 -8.55 7.18 2.71
N LYS A 123 -9.21 6.56 3.68
CA LYS A 123 -9.83 5.23 3.57
C LYS A 123 -11.28 5.31 4.03
N TRP A 124 -12.20 4.72 3.27
CA TRP A 124 -13.61 4.62 3.63
C TRP A 124 -14.20 3.31 3.13
N ARG A 125 -15.39 2.95 3.65
CA ARG A 125 -16.21 1.90 3.06
C ARG A 125 -17.19 2.50 2.06
N VAL A 126 -17.32 1.87 0.90
CA VAL A 126 -18.22 2.29 -0.17
C VAL A 126 -19.69 2.14 0.22
N ASP A 127 -20.00 1.20 1.11
CA ASP A 127 -21.35 1.00 1.68
C ASP A 127 -21.70 1.94 2.84
N GLY A 128 -20.78 2.82 3.24
CA GLY A 128 -20.98 3.76 4.35
C GLY A 128 -20.94 3.15 5.76
N ALA A 129 -20.71 1.83 5.91
CA ALA A 129 -20.93 1.11 7.17
C ALA A 129 -19.83 1.31 8.24
N ALA A 130 -18.70 1.93 7.91
CA ALA A 130 -17.59 2.10 8.87
C ALA A 130 -17.01 3.51 8.86
N PRO A 131 -16.41 3.95 9.98
CA PRO A 131 -15.75 5.23 10.05
C PRO A 131 -14.61 5.33 9.04
N ARG A 132 -14.61 6.48 8.36
CA ARG A 132 -13.48 6.94 7.54
C ARG A 132 -12.22 7.06 8.39
N ALA A 133 -11.07 6.92 7.75
CA ALA A 133 -9.80 7.18 8.40
C ALA A 133 -8.85 7.93 7.48
N LEU A 134 -7.97 8.70 8.12
CA LEU A 134 -6.87 9.40 7.48
C LEU A 134 -5.57 8.79 8.00
N ALA A 135 -4.71 8.34 7.11
CA ALA A 135 -3.41 7.80 7.45
C ALA A 135 -2.29 8.69 6.91
N THR A 136 -1.24 8.87 7.70
CA THR A 136 0.00 9.57 7.29
C THR A 136 1.12 8.57 7.21
N TYR A 137 1.93 8.67 6.15
CA TYR A 137 3.10 7.84 5.93
C TYR A 137 4.33 8.75 6.01
N SER A 138 5.10 8.57 7.07
CA SER A 138 6.26 9.40 7.40
C SER A 138 7.55 8.64 7.17
N ARG A 139 8.50 9.21 6.42
CA ARG A 139 9.85 8.66 6.27
C ARG A 139 10.53 8.57 7.64
N ARG A 140 11.24 7.47 7.87
CA ARG A 140 12.11 7.28 9.03
C ARG A 140 13.50 6.87 8.56
N ASP A 141 14.50 7.59 9.05
CA ASP A 141 15.93 7.34 8.76
C ASP A 141 16.64 6.66 9.95
N GLU A 142 15.85 6.12 10.89
CA GLU A 142 16.31 5.42 12.09
C GLU A 142 16.81 4.01 11.73
N PRO A 143 17.73 3.41 12.53
CA PRO A 143 18.14 2.03 12.33
C PRO A 143 16.94 1.06 12.35
N LEU A 144 16.96 0.07 11.45
CA LEU A 144 15.87 -0.89 11.29
C LEU A 144 15.44 -1.55 12.61
N GLU A 145 16.39 -1.92 13.47
CA GLU A 145 16.07 -2.55 14.76
C GLU A 145 15.24 -1.64 15.68
N SER A 146 15.50 -0.32 15.66
CA SER A 146 14.70 0.65 16.42
C SER A 146 13.28 0.74 15.88
N LEU A 147 13.14 0.73 14.56
CA LEU A 147 11.85 0.75 13.87
C LEU A 147 11.05 -0.53 14.15
N LEU A 148 11.68 -1.70 14.05
CA LEU A 148 11.05 -2.98 14.34
C LEU A 148 10.54 -3.03 15.78
N ALA A 149 11.36 -2.64 16.76
CA ALA A 149 10.99 -2.64 18.17
C ALA A 149 9.79 -1.72 18.48
N ARG A 150 9.67 -0.60 17.76
CA ARG A 150 8.65 0.42 18.01
C ARG A 150 7.36 0.21 17.21
N LEU A 151 7.46 -0.29 15.99
CA LEU A 151 6.38 -0.24 15.00
C LEU A 151 5.87 -1.62 14.56
N ALA A 152 6.63 -2.68 14.79
CA ALA A 152 6.29 -4.04 14.37
C ALA A 152 6.15 -5.00 15.57
N PRO A 153 5.13 -5.88 15.58
CA PRO A 153 5.05 -6.98 16.53
C PRO A 153 6.27 -7.90 16.49
N ALA A 154 6.78 -8.33 17.65
CA ALA A 154 8.00 -9.14 17.76
C ALA A 154 8.02 -10.42 16.89
N PRO A 155 6.92 -11.19 16.74
CA PRO A 155 6.89 -12.36 15.85
C PRO A 155 7.18 -12.05 14.37
N LEU A 156 6.99 -10.80 13.94
CA LEU A 156 7.23 -10.36 12.57
C LEU A 156 8.65 -9.84 12.36
N HIS A 157 9.45 -9.64 13.41
CA HIS A 157 10.79 -9.03 13.29
C HIS A 157 11.74 -9.85 12.43
N ALA A 158 11.80 -11.17 12.64
CA ALA A 158 12.72 -12.05 11.93
C ALA A 158 12.51 -12.03 10.40
N PRO A 159 11.30 -12.27 9.86
CA PRO A 159 11.10 -12.20 8.41
C PRO A 159 11.30 -10.80 7.83
N LEU A 160 10.91 -9.74 8.54
CA LEU A 160 11.15 -8.36 8.08
C LEU A 160 12.65 -8.03 8.00
N ARG A 161 13.42 -8.44 9.01
CA ARG A 161 14.89 -8.29 9.01
C ARG A 161 15.53 -9.08 7.89
N ALA A 162 15.07 -10.32 7.65
CA ALA A 162 15.57 -11.15 6.56
C ALA A 162 15.35 -10.49 5.20
N LEU A 163 14.15 -9.99 4.93
CA LEU A 163 13.86 -9.25 3.69
C LEU A 163 14.71 -7.97 3.56
N ALA A 164 14.80 -7.18 4.62
CA ALA A 164 15.60 -5.97 4.64
C ALA A 164 17.11 -6.23 4.45
N ALA A 165 17.62 -7.41 4.81
CA ALA A 165 19.01 -7.77 4.58
C ALA A 165 19.30 -8.14 3.11
N ARG A 166 18.26 -8.32 2.28
CA ARG A 166 18.38 -8.64 0.85
C ARG A 166 18.43 -7.41 -0.04
N THR A 167 18.17 -6.23 0.50
CA THR A 167 18.19 -4.96 -0.25
C THR A 167 19.62 -4.51 -0.50
N GLN A 168 19.84 -3.79 -1.60
CA GLN A 168 21.16 -3.27 -1.96
C GLN A 168 21.56 -2.08 -1.08
N THR A 169 20.58 -1.31 -0.64
CA THR A 169 20.72 -0.21 0.30
C THR A 169 19.82 -0.42 1.51
N PRO A 170 20.04 0.27 2.65
CA PRO A 170 19.06 0.23 3.73
C PRO A 170 17.66 0.58 3.19
N PRO A 171 16.65 -0.29 3.40
CA PRO A 171 15.35 -0.11 2.79
C PRO A 171 14.72 1.19 3.26
N ARG A 172 14.03 1.87 2.35
CA ARG A 172 13.21 3.02 2.72
C ARG A 172 12.10 2.56 3.66
N ALA A 173 12.10 3.10 4.87
CA ALA A 173 11.13 2.81 5.90
C ALA A 173 10.11 3.95 6.06
N LEU A 174 8.83 3.60 6.09
CA LEU A 174 7.75 4.52 6.42
C LEU A 174 7.04 4.09 7.70
N GLU A 175 6.89 5.02 8.62
CA GLU A 175 5.92 4.90 9.71
C GLU A 175 4.55 5.30 9.21
N VAL A 176 3.57 4.43 9.44
CA VAL A 176 2.19 4.63 9.03
C VAL A 176 1.32 4.75 10.28
N ALA A 177 0.81 5.95 10.51
CA ALA A 177 -0.09 6.24 11.62
C ALA A 177 -1.50 6.58 11.10
N GLU A 178 -2.53 6.23 11.85
CA GLU A 178 -3.92 6.47 11.47
C GLU A 178 -4.74 7.06 12.64
N PRO A 179 -4.49 8.31 13.04
CA PRO A 179 -5.20 8.93 14.15
C PRO A 179 -6.69 9.13 13.84
N PRO A 180 -7.56 9.08 14.86
CA PRO A 180 -7.26 8.88 16.28
C PRO A 180 -7.14 7.40 16.69
N SER A 181 -7.11 6.46 15.74
CA SER A 181 -7.00 5.04 16.06
C SER A 181 -5.59 4.69 16.57
N PRO A 182 -5.44 3.61 17.36
CA PRO A 182 -4.13 3.13 17.81
C PRO A 182 -3.32 2.45 16.70
N ARG A 183 -3.84 2.41 15.46
CA ARG A 183 -3.16 1.73 14.36
C ARG A 183 -1.82 2.42 14.07
N LEU A 184 -0.78 1.62 14.11
CA LEU A 184 0.60 2.02 13.84
C LEU A 184 1.32 0.87 13.14
N SER A 185 2.05 1.16 12.07
CA SER A 185 2.80 0.14 11.32
C SER A 185 4.06 0.69 10.68
N LEU A 186 5.00 -0.21 10.41
CA LEU A 186 6.16 -0.01 9.57
C LEU A 186 5.84 -0.51 8.15
N ASP A 187 6.26 0.23 7.14
CA ASP A 187 6.23 -0.16 5.72
C ASP A 187 7.67 -0.12 5.19
N LEU A 188 8.18 -1.26 4.71
CA LEU A 188 9.53 -1.42 4.18
C LEU A 188 9.47 -1.61 2.68
N ASN A 189 10.00 -0.63 1.93
CA ASN A 189 10.23 -0.78 0.50
C ASN A 189 11.44 -1.68 0.26
N VAL A 190 11.24 -2.74 -0.51
CA VAL A 190 12.27 -3.74 -0.85
C VAL A 190 12.43 -3.92 -2.37
N TYR A 191 11.97 -2.96 -3.17
CA TYR A 191 12.09 -3.02 -4.64
C TYR A 191 13.55 -3.12 -5.11
N ASP A 192 14.49 -2.50 -4.39
CA ASP A 192 15.92 -2.53 -4.72
C ASP A 192 16.58 -3.90 -4.45
N ALA A 193 15.88 -4.83 -3.81
CA ALA A 193 16.34 -6.22 -3.65
C ALA A 193 16.16 -7.05 -4.94
N ASP A 194 15.37 -6.56 -5.92
CA ASP A 194 15.07 -7.24 -7.18
C ASP A 194 14.60 -8.69 -6.99
N LEU A 195 13.76 -8.90 -5.96
CA LEU A 195 13.25 -10.22 -5.61
C LEU A 195 11.89 -10.47 -6.25
N THR A 196 11.66 -11.70 -6.68
CA THR A 196 10.33 -12.25 -6.90
C THR A 196 9.73 -12.80 -5.61
N LEU A 197 8.40 -13.00 -5.58
CA LEU A 197 7.75 -13.68 -4.45
C LEU A 197 8.32 -15.09 -4.21
N ALA A 198 8.68 -15.84 -5.26
CA ALA A 198 9.27 -17.17 -5.13
C ALA A 198 10.65 -17.14 -4.45
N GLU A 199 11.47 -16.13 -4.73
CA GLU A 199 12.80 -15.98 -4.10
C GLU A 199 12.73 -15.54 -2.63
N ALA A 200 11.62 -14.89 -2.24
CA ALA A 200 11.30 -14.51 -0.86
C ALA A 200 10.38 -15.54 -0.16
N ALA A 201 10.26 -16.76 -0.69
CA ALA A 201 9.28 -17.73 -0.23
C ALA A 201 9.44 -18.12 1.26
N ALA A 202 10.68 -18.17 1.77
CA ALA A 202 10.93 -18.51 3.17
C ALA A 202 10.37 -17.44 4.12
N GLU A 203 10.63 -16.16 3.81
CA GLU A 203 10.17 -15.01 4.57
C GLU A 203 8.65 -14.84 4.48
N ILE A 204 8.06 -15.07 3.30
CA ILE A 204 6.60 -15.06 3.10
C ILE A 204 5.94 -16.15 3.93
N ARG A 205 6.45 -17.39 3.91
CA ARG A 205 5.94 -18.48 4.76
C ARG A 205 6.09 -18.15 6.24
N ALA A 206 7.20 -17.53 6.64
CA ALA A 206 7.41 -17.10 8.02
C ALA A 206 6.42 -16.01 8.47
N LEU A 207 6.09 -15.04 7.62
CA LEU A 207 5.04 -14.05 7.89
C LEU A 207 3.67 -14.69 8.08
N HIS A 208 3.32 -15.64 7.21
CA HIS A 208 2.09 -16.42 7.35
C HIS A 208 2.07 -17.23 8.65
N ALA A 209 3.14 -17.96 8.96
CA ALA A 209 3.26 -18.76 10.17
C ALA A 209 3.17 -17.90 11.44
N ALA A 210 3.84 -16.74 11.48
CA ALA A 210 3.82 -15.82 12.61
C ALA A 210 2.42 -15.26 12.93
N LEU A 211 1.51 -15.26 11.96
CA LEU A 211 0.13 -14.81 12.10
C LEU A 211 -0.88 -15.96 12.01
N SER A 212 -0.41 -17.22 11.96
CA SER A 212 -1.26 -18.39 11.69
C SER A 212 -2.17 -18.20 10.47
N ALA A 213 -1.73 -17.39 9.48
CA ALA A 213 -2.52 -17.06 8.30
C ALA A 213 -2.32 -18.15 7.23
N PRO A 214 -3.39 -18.77 6.70
CA PRO A 214 -3.26 -19.82 5.70
C PRO A 214 -2.82 -19.26 4.33
N GLY A 215 -2.51 -20.14 3.38
CA GLY A 215 -2.45 -19.77 1.96
C GLY A 215 -1.10 -19.28 1.43
N ALA A 216 0.00 -19.41 2.18
CA ALA A 216 1.34 -19.02 1.72
C ALA A 216 1.72 -19.73 0.41
N ASP A 217 1.60 -21.06 0.37
CA ASP A 217 1.98 -21.85 -0.82
C ASP A 217 1.06 -21.57 -2.01
N ALA A 218 -0.22 -21.31 -1.78
CA ALA A 218 -1.16 -20.92 -2.84
C ALA A 218 -0.79 -19.54 -3.42
N LEU A 219 -0.43 -18.57 -2.58
CA LEU A 219 0.06 -17.26 -3.01
C LEU A 219 1.32 -17.41 -3.87
N LEU A 220 2.30 -18.19 -3.40
CA LEU A 220 3.56 -18.43 -4.09
C LEU A 220 3.35 -19.20 -5.41
N ALA A 221 2.45 -20.17 -5.45
CA ALA A 221 2.14 -20.89 -6.68
C ALA A 221 1.47 -19.99 -7.74
N ALA A 222 0.55 -19.11 -7.32
CA ALA A 222 -0.19 -18.25 -8.22
C ALA A 222 0.63 -17.03 -8.71
N HIS A 223 1.47 -16.47 -7.84
CA HIS A 223 2.12 -15.18 -8.05
C HIS A 223 3.65 -15.24 -7.88
N GLY A 224 4.25 -16.42 -7.80
CA GLY A 224 5.67 -16.60 -7.47
C GLY A 224 6.64 -15.86 -8.38
N ALA A 225 6.30 -15.68 -9.66
CA ALA A 225 7.14 -14.96 -10.62
C ALA A 225 6.97 -13.43 -10.56
N GLU A 226 6.04 -12.92 -9.76
CA GLU A 226 5.81 -11.47 -9.64
C GLU A 226 6.87 -10.82 -8.74
N PRO A 227 7.31 -9.59 -9.08
CA PRO A 227 8.24 -8.84 -8.25
C PRO A 227 7.62 -8.52 -6.89
N LEU A 228 8.41 -8.67 -5.83
CA LEU A 228 8.10 -8.22 -4.48
C LEU A 228 8.41 -6.73 -4.36
N GLY A 229 7.42 -5.93 -3.95
CA GLY A 229 7.56 -4.48 -3.86
C GLY A 229 7.88 -3.98 -2.46
N HIS A 230 6.95 -4.17 -1.53
CA HIS A 230 7.11 -3.74 -0.15
C HIS A 230 6.39 -4.65 0.83
N VAL A 231 6.81 -4.59 2.09
CA VAL A 231 6.16 -5.34 3.18
C VAL A 231 5.86 -4.41 4.33
N ALA A 232 4.59 -4.35 4.70
CA ALA A 232 4.13 -3.60 5.86
C ALA A 232 3.79 -4.53 7.03
N ALA A 233 4.07 -4.11 8.25
CA ALA A 233 3.74 -4.85 9.46
C ALA A 233 3.46 -3.91 10.62
N GLY A 234 2.53 -4.28 11.50
CA GLY A 234 2.22 -3.44 12.65
C GLY A 234 1.02 -3.90 13.44
N VAL A 235 0.45 -2.96 14.18
CA VAL A 235 -0.74 -3.13 15.01
C VAL A 235 -1.93 -2.47 14.34
N SER A 236 -3.03 -3.20 14.27
CA SER A 236 -4.28 -2.80 13.66
C SER A 236 -5.16 -1.96 14.61
N ARG A 237 -6.29 -1.42 14.13
CA ARG A 237 -7.24 -0.63 14.95
C ARG A 237 -7.77 -1.39 16.17
N ASP A 238 -7.89 -2.71 16.04
CA ASP A 238 -8.35 -3.65 17.07
C ASP A 238 -7.21 -4.12 18.00
N GLY A 239 -5.99 -3.59 17.83
CA GLY A 239 -4.83 -4.02 18.60
C GLY A 239 -4.18 -5.32 18.09
N ALA A 240 -4.73 -5.97 17.07
CA ALA A 240 -4.18 -7.21 16.55
C ALA A 240 -2.94 -6.97 15.65
N PRO A 241 -1.97 -7.88 15.64
CA PRO A 241 -0.86 -7.82 14.69
C PRO A 241 -1.34 -8.07 13.26
N PHE A 242 -0.69 -7.44 12.29
CA PHE A 242 -0.92 -7.71 10.88
C PHE A 242 0.38 -7.57 10.08
N ALA A 243 0.39 -8.20 8.91
CA ALA A 243 1.38 -7.95 7.86
C ALA A 243 0.67 -7.71 6.53
N THR A 244 1.30 -7.07 5.56
CA THR A 244 0.81 -6.93 4.19
C THR A 244 1.98 -7.07 3.24
N ILE A 245 1.84 -7.97 2.26
CA ILE A 245 2.84 -8.25 1.24
C ILE A 245 2.33 -7.64 -0.06
N TYR A 246 3.11 -6.76 -0.66
CA TYR A 246 2.78 -6.03 -1.88
C TYR A 246 3.66 -6.50 -3.03
N PHE A 247 3.08 -6.72 -4.21
CA PHE A 247 3.76 -7.35 -5.34
C PHE A 247 3.11 -7.00 -6.68
N GLY A 248 3.84 -7.28 -7.77
CA GLY A 248 3.38 -7.09 -9.14
C GLY A 248 3.50 -5.65 -9.66
N GLY A 249 3.87 -4.70 -8.80
CA GLY A 249 4.33 -3.38 -9.21
C GLY A 249 5.75 -3.45 -9.78
N GLY A 250 6.10 -2.56 -10.70
CA GLY A 250 7.49 -2.33 -11.11
C GLY A 250 8.05 -1.07 -10.43
N PRO A 251 9.39 -0.87 -10.41
CA PRO A 251 9.94 0.43 -10.06
C PRO A 251 9.32 1.48 -10.99
N GLY A 252 8.58 2.42 -10.40
CA GLY A 252 8.05 3.60 -11.10
C GLY A 252 9.16 4.57 -11.48
#